data_AF-A0A2W7IN05-F1
#
_entry.id   AF-A0A2W7IN05-F1
#
_cell.length_a   1.000
_cell.length_b   1.000
_cell.length_c   1.000
_cell.angle_alpha   90.00
_cell.angle_beta   90.00
_cell.angle_gamma   90.00
#
_symmetry.space_group_name_H-M   'P 1'
#
loop_
_entity.id
_entity.type
_entity.pdbx_description
1 polymer ?
#
loop_
_entity_poly.entity_id
_entity_poly.type
_entity_poly.pdbx_seq_one_letter_code
_entity_poly.pdbx_strand_id
1 'polypeptide(L)' 'MLRAILHEIIGLFVDDGALALALVLWCGAVGATHRVAPAVSMPVLGAALLAGCAAILLGNIRRHASRRG' A
#
# COMPACT_ATOMS: atom_id res chain seq x y z
N MET A 1 -14.10 -7.77 -15.40
CA MET A 1 -12.71 -7.34 -15.65
C MET A 1 -12.05 -6.74 -14.42
N LEU A 2 -12.61 -5.69 -13.80
CA LEU A 2 -12.03 -5.04 -12.62
C LEU A 2 -11.75 -6.01 -11.44
N ARG A 3 -12.64 -6.97 -11.20
CA ARG A 3 -12.46 -8.00 -10.15
C ARG A 3 -11.29 -8.95 -10.41
N ALA A 4 -11.02 -9.28 -11.67
CA ALA A 4 -9.92 -10.14 -12.06
C ALA A 4 -8.58 -9.39 -11.89
N ILE A 5 -8.55 -8.13 -12.32
CA ILE A 5 -7.38 -7.24 -12.14
C ILE A 5 -7.08 -7.07 -10.65
N LEU A 6 -8.10 -6.83 -9.82
CA LEU A 6 -7.91 -6.75 -8.36
C LEU A 6 -7.36 -8.06 -7.79
N HIS A 7 -7.87 -9.21 -8.23
CA HIS A 7 -7.43 -10.51 -7.73
C HIS A 7 -5.98 -10.81 -8.15
N GLU A 8 -5.58 -10.41 -9.36
CA GLU A 8 -4.22 -10.59 -9.87
C GLU A 8 -3.23 -9.66 -9.15
N ILE A 9 -3.64 -8.42 -8.85
CA ILE A 9 -2.87 -7.51 -8.01
C ILE A 9 -2.74 -8.08 -6.59
N ILE A 10 -3.85 -8.51 -5.96
CA ILE A 10 -3.84 -9.11 -4.61
C ILE A 10 -2.99 -10.39 -4.58
N GLY A 11 -3.07 -11.21 -5.63
CA GLY A 11 -2.25 -12.42 -5.81
C GLY A 11 -0.77 -12.10 -5.85
N LEU A 12 -0.37 -11.05 -6.57
CA LEU A 12 1.02 -10.56 -6.60
C LEU A 12 1.51 -10.11 -5.23
N PHE A 13 0.66 -9.39 -4.49
CA PHE A 13 0.98 -8.90 -3.14
C PHE A 13 1.16 -10.04 -2.14
N VAL A 14 0.36 -11.10 -2.25
CA VAL A 14 0.47 -12.32 -1.45
C VAL A 14 1.74 -13.10 -1.79
N ASP A 15 2.07 -13.22 -3.08
CA ASP A 15 3.27 -13.91 -3.56
C ASP A 15 4.57 -13.21 -3.11
N ASP A 16 4.53 -11.88 -2.98
CA ASP A 16 5.66 -11.05 -2.54
C ASP A 16 5.66 -10.71 -1.03
N GLY A 17 4.78 -11.32 -0.21
CA GLY A 17 4.72 -11.38 1.27
C GLY A 17 5.14 -10.16 2.11
N ALA A 18 6.39 -9.72 1.97
CA ALA A 18 6.95 -8.49 2.53
C ALA A 18 6.19 -7.22 2.10
N LEU A 19 5.62 -7.19 0.90
CA LEU A 19 4.90 -6.01 0.38
C LEU A 19 3.48 -5.88 0.95
N ALA A 20 2.79 -7.01 1.15
CA ALA A 20 1.54 -7.05 1.91
C ALA A 20 1.76 -6.61 3.36
N LEU A 21 2.85 -7.08 3.98
CA LEU A 21 3.23 -6.69 5.33
C LEU A 21 3.53 -5.18 5.43
N ALA A 22 4.23 -4.61 4.45
CA ALA A 22 4.51 -3.17 4.37
C ALA A 22 3.23 -2.33 4.24
N LEU A 23 2.25 -2.76 3.44
CA LEU A 23 0.94 -2.10 3.32
C LEU A 23 0.17 -2.14 4.65
N VAL A 24 0.09 -3.30 5.29
CA VAL A 24 -0.61 -3.46 6.57
C VAL A 24 0.06 -2.60 7.64
N LEU A 25 1.40 -2.58 7.68
CA LEU A 25 2.16 -1.78 8.62
C LEU A 25 1.97 -0.27 8.37
N TRP A 26 1.94 0.16 7.10
CA TRP A 26 1.70 1.56 6.72
C TRP A 26 0.28 2.00 7.09
N CYS A 27 -0.74 1.21 6.74
CA CYS A 27 -2.12 1.47 7.12
C CYS A 27 -2.30 1.53 8.64
N GLY A 28 -1.65 0.61 9.37
CA GLY A 28 -1.63 0.60 10.83
C GLY A 28 -0.97 1.85 11.41
N ALA A 29 0.17 2.28 10.86
CA ALA A 29 0.89 3.48 11.29
C ALA A 29 0.09 4.76 11.05
N VAL A 30 -0.59 4.88 9.89
CA VAL A 30 -1.45 6.05 9.61
C VAL A 30 -2.71 6.04 10.49
N GLY A 31 -3.32 4.87 10.71
CA GLY A 31 -4.44 4.73 11.63
C GLY A 31 -4.05 5.06 13.08
N ALA A 32 -2.86 4.66 13.52
CA ALA A 32 -2.33 4.97 14.83
C ALA A 32 -2.02 6.47 14.99
N THR A 33 -1.44 7.11 13.98
CA THR A 33 -1.17 8.56 14.02
C THR A 33 -2.45 9.39 14.13
N HIS A 34 -3.56 8.97 13.51
CA HIS A 34 -4.87 9.60 13.74
C HIS A 34 -5.31 9.54 15.22
N ARG A 35 -5.02 8.42 15.92
CA ARG A 35 -5.39 8.24 17.33
C ARG A 35 -4.52 9.05 18.29
N VAL A 36 -3.24 9.25 17.94
CA VAL A 36 -2.25 9.91 18.81
C VAL A 36 -2.16 11.41 18.54
N ALA A 37 -2.45 11.85 17.31
CA ALA A 37 -2.39 13.25 16.89
C ALA A 37 -3.68 13.66 16.16
N PRO A 38 -4.79 13.91 16.87
CA PRO A 38 -6.04 14.36 16.25
C PRO A 38 -5.95 15.78 15.64
N ALA A 39 -4.87 16.52 15.93
CA ALA A 39 -4.60 17.83 15.33
C ALA A 39 -4.16 17.75 13.86
N VAL A 40 -3.81 16.56 13.35
CA VAL A 40 -3.45 16.41 11.95
C VAL A 40 -4.73 16.37 11.12
N SER A 41 -4.85 17.26 10.14
CA SER A 41 -6.04 17.39 9.31
C SER A 41 -6.26 16.12 8.48
N MET A 42 -7.49 15.59 8.54
CA MET A 42 -7.93 14.41 7.77
C MET A 42 -7.49 14.37 6.29
N PRO A 43 -7.55 15.46 5.51
CA PRO A 43 -7.07 15.43 4.12
C PRO A 43 -5.56 15.16 4.00
N VAL A 44 -4.74 15.57 4.98
CA VAL A 44 -3.30 15.29 4.99
C VAL A 44 -3.04 13.81 5.27
N LEU A 45 -3.78 13.20 6.19
CA LEU A 45 -3.72 11.75 6.43
C LEU A 45 -4.17 10.96 5.20
N GLY A 46 -5.25 11.39 4.54
CA GLY A 46 -5.73 10.79 3.30
C GLY A 46 -4.69 10.85 2.18
N ALA A 47 -4.04 12.00 1.99
CA ALA A 47 -2.96 12.16 1.01
C ALA A 47 -1.74 11.28 1.36
N ALA A 48 -1.36 11.19 2.64
CA ALA A 48 -0.25 10.35 3.08
C ALA A 48 -0.53 8.84 2.90
N LEU A 49 -1.77 8.40 3.15
CA LEU A 49 -2.23 7.03 2.85
C LEU A 49 -2.16 6.76 1.35
N LEU A 50 -2.69 7.67 0.54
CA LEU A 50 -2.76 7.48 -0.91
C LEU A 50 -1.35 7.47 -1.52
N ALA A 51 -0.46 8.37 -1.07
CA ALA A 51 0.93 8.41 -1.49
C ALA A 51 1.70 7.15 -1.06
N GLY A 52 1.53 6.67 0.17
CA GLY A 52 2.17 5.45 0.65
C GLY A 52 1.67 4.20 -0.07
N CYS A 53 0.36 4.07 -0.29
CA CYS A 53 -0.22 3.00 -1.09
C CYS A 53 0.30 3.03 -2.53
N ALA A 54 0.37 4.21 -3.17
CA ALA A 54 0.90 4.36 -4.52
C ALA A 54 2.39 4.00 -4.60
N ALA A 55 3.20 4.41 -3.62
CA ALA A 55 4.63 4.09 -3.56
C ALA A 55 4.88 2.58 -3.41
N ILE A 56 4.11 1.90 -2.56
CA ILE A 56 4.22 0.44 -2.39
C ILE A 56 3.80 -0.28 -3.67
N LEU A 57 2.70 0.14 -4.30
CA LEU A 57 2.26 -0.42 -5.58
C LEU A 57 3.31 -0.25 -6.68
N LEU A 58 3.92 0.93 -6.77
CA LEU A 58 4.98 1.21 -7.75
C LEU A 58 6.23 0.37 -7.47
N GLY A 59 6.56 0.17 -6.19
CA GLY A 59 7.61 -0.75 -5.74
C GLY A 59 7.37 -2.19 -6.21
N ASN A 60 6.15 -2.70 -6.07
CA ASN A 60 5.76 -4.04 -6.55
C ASN A 60 5.92 -4.15 -8.06
N ILE A 61 5.41 -3.18 -8.82
CA ILE A 61 5.49 -3.19 -10.28
C ILE A 61 6.95 -3.22 -10.73
N ARG A 62 7.81 -2.38 -10.12
CA ARG A 62 9.25 -2.35 -10.44
C ARG A 62 9.95 -3.66 -10.09
N ARG A 63 9.66 -4.24 -8.92
CA ARG A 63 10.26 -5.50 -8.47
C ARG A 63 9.84 -6.68 -9.35
N HIS A 64 8.56 -6.73 -9.71
CA HIS A 64 8.01 -7.77 -10.58
C HIS A 64 8.53 -7.65 -12.02
N ALA A 65 8.61 -6.43 -12.54
CA ALA A 65 9.24 -6.16 -13.84
C ALA A 65 10.71 -6.58 -13.84
N SER A 66 11.44 -6.35 -12.74
CA SER A 66 12.84 -6.75 -12.59
C SER A 66 13.05 -8.26 -12.40
N ARG A 67 12.05 -9.02 -11.93
CA ARG A 67 12.13 -10.48 -11.76
C ARG A 67 11.69 -11.27 -12.99
N ARG A 68 11.03 -10.60 -13.95
CA ARG A 68 10.60 -11.18 -15.23
C ARG A 68 11.57 -10.91 -16.39
N GLY A 69 12.65 -10.16 -16.16
CA GLY A 69 13.77 -9.97 -17.12
C GLY A 69 14.94 -10.86 -16.75
#